data_AF-A0A1Z8XZ87-F1
#
_entry.id   AF-A0A1Z8XZ87-F1
#
_cell.length_a   1.000
_cell.length_b   1.000
_cell.length_c   1.000
_cell.angle_alpha   90.00
_cell.angle_beta   90.00
_cell.angle_gamma   90.00
#
_symmetry.space_group_name_H-M   'P 1'
#
loop_
_entity.id
_entity.type
_entity.pdbx_description
1 polymer ?
#
loop_
_entity_poly.entity_id
_entity_poly.type
_entity_poly.pdbx_seq_one_letter_code
_entity_poly.pdbx_strand_id
1 'polypeptide(L)'
;MISDLNKCFILFVVWSFLSTILLSDESVRSSWKSFDSSHFPFSKWASKEKPNPNAVLIGVHGFSGAASDFNNLGAHLSGRGVSLYAYELRGQGNDPEESSVGDIV
;
A
#
# COMPACT_ATOMS: atom_id res chain seq x y z
N MET A 1 15.61 -28.04 30.16
CA MET A 1 16.22 -26.75 30.55
C MET A 1 16.90 -26.03 29.38
N ILE A 2 17.89 -26.61 28.68
CA ILE A 2 18.48 -25.99 27.46
C ILE A 2 17.56 -26.09 26.23
N SER A 3 16.80 -27.18 26.10
CA SER A 3 15.81 -27.40 25.03
C SER A 3 14.66 -26.38 25.03
N ASP A 4 14.26 -25.93 26.20
CA ASP A 4 13.10 -25.05 26.40
C ASP A 4 13.49 -23.60 26.11
N LEU A 5 14.74 -23.24 26.40
CA LEU A 5 15.31 -21.93 26.09
C LEU A 5 15.44 -21.71 24.57
N ASN A 6 15.87 -22.74 23.83
CA ASN A 6 15.93 -22.69 22.36
C ASN A 6 14.54 -22.56 21.71
N LYS A 7 13.51 -23.20 22.28
CA LYS A 7 12.13 -23.06 21.79
C LYS A 7 11.60 -21.65 22.00
N CYS A 8 11.79 -21.06 23.18
CA CYS A 8 11.38 -19.67 23.44
C CYS A 8 12.13 -18.67 22.55
N PHE A 9 13.41 -18.88 22.29
CA PHE A 9 14.20 -18.02 21.41
C PHE A 9 13.72 -18.09 19.96
N ILE A 10 13.44 -19.29 19.45
CA ILE A 10 12.87 -19.48 18.11
C ILE A 10 11.48 -18.85 18.02
N LEU A 11 10.63 -19.02 19.03
CA LEU A 11 9.29 -18.41 19.07
C LEU A 11 9.38 -16.88 19.01
N PHE A 12 10.32 -16.29 19.76
CA PHE A 12 10.52 -14.83 19.78
C PHE A 12 11.02 -14.30 18.43
N VAL A 13 11.97 -14.98 17.79
CA VAL A 13 12.47 -14.58 16.46
C VAL A 13 11.36 -14.70 15.41
N VAL A 14 10.65 -15.82 15.37
CA VAL A 14 9.51 -16.02 14.45
C VAL A 14 8.43 -14.97 14.69
N TRP A 15 8.10 -14.67 15.95
CA TRP A 15 7.12 -13.65 16.30
C TRP A 15 7.57 -12.25 15.90
N SER A 16 8.85 -11.90 16.07
CA SER A 16 9.41 -10.60 15.68
C SER A 16 9.35 -10.39 14.16
N PHE A 17 9.74 -11.40 13.38
CA PHE A 17 9.65 -11.36 11.91
C PHE A 17 8.20 -11.30 11.43
N LEU A 18 7.30 -12.11 12.00
CA LEU A 18 5.89 -12.11 11.64
C LEU A 18 5.20 -10.79 12.02
N SER A 19 5.55 -10.22 13.18
CA SER A 19 5.09 -8.90 13.61
C SER A 19 5.58 -7.81 12.67
N THR A 20 6.83 -7.88 12.21
CA THR A 20 7.39 -6.91 11.25
C THR A 20 6.65 -6.96 9.91
N ILE A 21 6.27 -8.14 9.42
CA ILE A 21 5.49 -8.31 8.18
C ILE A 21 4.02 -7.90 8.38
N LEU A 22 3.43 -8.18 9.53
CA LEU A 22 2.05 -7.78 9.85
C LEU A 22 1.92 -6.28 10.14
N LEU A 23 2.98 -5.66 10.67
CA LEU A 23 3.05 -4.24 11.01
C LEU A 23 3.78 -3.41 9.94
N SER A 24 4.33 -4.02 8.89
CA SER A 24 4.96 -3.27 7.80
C SER A 24 3.88 -2.49 7.07
N ASP A 25 3.98 -1.17 7.12
CA ASP A 25 3.13 -0.21 6.41
C ASP A 25 3.54 -0.08 4.92
N GLU A 26 4.43 -0.97 4.45
CA GLU A 26 4.81 -1.06 3.04
C GLU A 26 3.58 -1.44 2.22
N SER A 27 3.20 -0.56 1.29
CA SER A 27 2.05 -0.81 0.43
C SER A 27 2.32 -2.07 -0.39
N VAL A 28 1.54 -3.13 -0.19
CA VAL A 28 1.55 -4.29 -1.09
C VAL A 28 1.29 -3.76 -2.50
N ARG A 29 2.32 -3.75 -3.37
CA ARG A 29 2.21 -3.32 -4.78
C ARG A 29 1.16 -4.19 -5.46
N SER A 30 -0.03 -3.65 -5.52
CA SER A 30 -1.19 -4.25 -6.13
C SER A 30 -1.36 -3.54 -7.47
N SER A 31 -1.72 -4.28 -8.52
CA SER A 31 -1.95 -3.69 -9.84
C SER A 31 -3.42 -3.74 -10.21
N TRP A 32 -3.87 -2.78 -11.01
CA TRP A 32 -5.18 -2.76 -11.63
C TRP A 32 -5.03 -2.78 -13.14
N LYS A 33 -6.04 -3.32 -13.83
CA LYS A 33 -6.07 -3.42 -15.29
C LYS A 33 -6.93 -2.29 -15.86
N SER A 34 -6.32 -1.46 -16.71
CA SER A 34 -6.98 -0.40 -17.47
C SER A 34 -7.83 -0.97 -18.62
N PHE A 35 -8.68 -0.13 -19.22
CA PHE A 35 -9.59 -0.51 -20.31
C PHE A 35 -8.84 -1.06 -21.55
N ASP A 36 -7.61 -0.63 -21.75
CA ASP A 36 -6.70 -1.02 -22.84
C ASP A 36 -5.79 -2.20 -22.47
N SER A 37 -6.09 -2.87 -21.36
CA SER A 37 -5.30 -3.98 -20.80
C SER A 37 -3.92 -3.62 -20.25
N SER A 38 -3.53 -2.34 -20.25
CA SER A 38 -2.36 -1.90 -19.49
C SER A 38 -2.58 -2.13 -17.99
N HIS A 39 -1.52 -2.52 -17.28
CA HIS A 39 -1.54 -2.72 -15.83
C HIS A 39 -0.83 -1.58 -15.14
N PHE A 40 -1.44 -0.98 -14.14
CA PHE A 40 -0.85 0.11 -13.38
C PHE A 40 -0.80 -0.23 -11.89
N PRO A 41 0.24 0.22 -11.16
CA PRO A 41 0.28 0.08 -9.72
C PRO A 41 -0.72 1.00 -9.03
N PHE A 42 -1.04 0.65 -7.78
CA PHE A 42 -1.77 1.52 -6.86
C PHE A 42 -1.30 1.32 -5.43
N SER A 43 -1.47 2.35 -4.60
CA SER A 43 -1.28 2.31 -3.15
C SER A 43 -2.63 2.17 -2.46
N LYS A 44 -2.65 1.47 -1.31
CA LYS A 44 -3.86 1.28 -0.52
C LYS A 44 -3.59 1.47 0.97
N TRP A 45 -4.56 2.07 1.65
CA TRP A 45 -4.63 2.18 3.10
C TRP A 45 -5.95 1.58 3.54
N ALA A 46 -5.91 0.37 4.08
CA ALA A 46 -7.12 -0.32 4.53
C ALA A 46 -7.57 0.22 5.89
N SER A 47 -8.88 0.30 6.10
CA SER A 47 -9.49 0.55 7.41
C SER A 47 -8.89 -0.39 8.47
N LYS A 48 -8.35 0.19 9.54
CA LYS A 48 -7.73 -0.56 10.66
C LYS A 48 -8.75 -1.02 11.70
N GLU A 49 -9.91 -0.37 11.78
CA GLU A 49 -10.91 -0.66 12.82
C GLU A 49 -11.76 -1.88 12.52
N LYS A 50 -12.16 -2.05 11.25
CA LYS A 50 -13.12 -3.10 10.83
C LYS A 50 -12.83 -3.60 9.41
N PRO A 51 -13.11 -4.89 9.11
CA PRO A 51 -12.98 -5.46 7.77
C PRO A 51 -13.87 -4.76 6.72
N ASN A 52 -15.05 -4.30 7.13
CA ASN A 52 -15.95 -3.50 6.31
C ASN A 52 -15.76 -2.03 6.66
N PRO A 53 -15.14 -1.22 5.79
CA PRO A 53 -14.96 0.20 6.05
C PRO A 53 -16.29 0.95 5.97
N ASN A 54 -16.39 2.06 6.70
CA ASN A 54 -17.54 2.98 6.64
C ASN A 54 -17.64 3.67 5.27
N ALA A 55 -16.50 3.88 4.62
CA ALA A 55 -16.39 4.45 3.29
C ALA A 55 -15.14 3.94 2.56
N VAL A 56 -15.21 3.92 1.24
CA VAL A 56 -14.07 3.68 0.35
C VAL A 56 -13.85 4.94 -0.48
N LEU A 57 -12.63 5.46 -0.45
CA LEU A 57 -12.20 6.59 -1.24
C LEU A 57 -11.28 6.14 -2.36
N ILE A 58 -11.42 6.77 -3.52
CA ILE A 58 -10.51 6.61 -4.65
C ILE A 58 -9.69 7.89 -4.79
N GLY A 59 -8.38 7.79 -4.58
CA GLY A 59 -7.43 8.88 -4.74
C GLY A 59 -6.98 9.01 -6.19
N VAL A 60 -7.03 10.23 -6.71
CA VAL A 60 -6.52 10.61 -8.03
C VAL A 60 -5.53 11.75 -7.82
N HIS A 61 -4.25 11.52 -8.10
CA HIS A 61 -3.24 12.55 -7.89
C HIS A 61 -3.22 13.57 -9.03
N GLY A 62 -2.56 14.70 -8.78
CA GLY A 62 -2.44 15.79 -9.76
C GLY A 62 -1.30 15.58 -10.75
N PHE A 63 -1.10 16.58 -11.61
CA PHE A 63 0.04 16.65 -12.53
C PHE A 63 1.36 16.67 -11.76
N SER A 64 2.36 15.94 -12.24
CA SER A 64 3.65 15.73 -11.57
C SER A 64 3.55 15.08 -10.17
N GLY A 65 2.40 14.48 -9.85
CA GLY A 65 2.15 13.78 -8.59
C GLY A 65 2.29 12.26 -8.72
N ALA A 66 2.01 11.56 -7.62
CA ALA A 66 2.00 10.10 -7.53
C ALA A 66 0.99 9.62 -6.48
N ALA A 67 0.71 8.32 -6.43
CA ALA A 67 -0.16 7.76 -5.39
C ALA A 67 0.36 8.04 -3.96
N SER A 68 1.68 8.22 -3.80
CA SER A 68 2.33 8.56 -2.52
C SER A 68 1.93 9.92 -1.95
N ASP A 69 1.37 10.84 -2.76
CA ASP A 69 0.82 12.12 -2.27
C ASP A 69 -0.28 11.90 -1.21
N PHE A 70 -0.91 10.72 -1.23
CA PHE A 70 -1.95 10.34 -0.30
C PHE A 70 -1.44 9.68 0.99
N ASN A 71 -0.13 9.49 1.19
CA ASN A 71 0.42 8.81 2.37
C ASN A 71 -0.16 9.33 3.69
N ASN A 72 -0.09 10.65 3.90
CA ASN A 72 -0.57 11.27 5.15
C ASN A 72 -2.10 11.16 5.30
N LEU A 73 -2.84 11.34 4.21
CA LEU A 73 -4.30 11.27 4.22
C LEU A 73 -4.79 9.85 4.46
N GLY A 74 -4.23 8.88 3.75
CA GLY A 74 -4.54 7.46 3.87
C GLY A 74 -4.25 6.93 5.27
N ALA A 75 -3.08 7.24 5.83
CA ALA A 75 -2.75 6.90 7.21
C ALA A 75 -3.77 7.48 8.20
N HIS A 76 -4.11 8.77 8.06
CA HIS A 76 -5.07 9.44 8.93
C HIS A 76 -6.49 8.83 8.85
N LEU A 77 -6.96 8.51 7.65
CA LEU A 77 -8.32 7.99 7.42
C LEU A 77 -8.45 6.50 7.75
N SER A 78 -7.38 5.72 7.57
CA SER A 78 -7.36 4.29 7.92
C SER A 78 -7.70 4.03 9.39
N GLY A 79 -7.26 4.93 10.29
CA GLY A 79 -7.57 4.91 11.72
C GLY A 79 -8.98 5.42 12.08
N ARG A 80 -9.83 5.72 11.09
CA ARG A 80 -11.22 6.19 11.25
C ARG A 80 -12.22 5.32 10.50
N GLY A 81 -11.83 4.08 10.21
CA GLY A 81 -12.68 3.13 9.51
C GLY A 81 -12.90 3.43 8.03
N VAL A 82 -12.04 4.23 7.40
CA VAL A 82 -12.13 4.56 5.96
C VAL A 82 -10.96 3.91 5.22
N SER A 83 -11.25 3.26 4.08
CA SER A 83 -10.22 2.74 3.20
C SER A 83 -9.96 3.70 2.04
N LEU A 84 -8.69 3.91 1.68
CA LEU A 84 -8.28 4.71 0.53
C LEU A 84 -7.48 3.86 -0.46
N TYR A 85 -7.82 3.97 -1.74
CA TYR A 85 -7.09 3.34 -2.86
C TYR A 85 -6.68 4.45 -3.82
N ALA A 86 -5.38 4.68 -4.00
CA ALA A 86 -4.86 5.71 -4.89
C ALA A 86 -4.09 5.03 -6.04
N TYR A 87 -4.54 5.24 -7.27
CA TYR A 87 -3.91 4.66 -8.45
C TYR A 87 -2.85 5.59 -9.02
N GLU A 88 -1.84 4.97 -9.63
CA GLU A 88 -0.87 5.69 -10.46
C GLU A 88 -1.52 6.03 -11.81
N LEU A 89 -1.31 7.26 -12.27
CA LEU A 89 -1.80 7.73 -13.55
C LEU A 89 -0.81 7.42 -14.66
N ARG A 90 -1.32 7.21 -15.87
CA ARG A 90 -0.49 7.06 -17.07
C ARG A 90 0.38 8.31 -17.28
N GLY A 91 1.64 8.09 -17.58
CA GLY A 91 2.67 9.08 -17.83
C GLY A 91 3.10 9.88 -16.60
N GLN A 92 2.72 9.44 -15.39
CA GLN A 92 2.98 10.17 -14.15
C GLN A 92 3.31 9.19 -13.02
N GLY A 93 3.83 9.71 -11.91
CA GLY A 93 4.12 8.92 -10.72
C GLY A 93 4.94 7.67 -11.01
N ASN A 94 4.40 6.51 -10.67
CA ASN A 94 5.03 5.21 -10.89
C ASN A 94 4.43 4.44 -12.10
N ASP A 95 4.19 5.13 -13.22
CA ASP A 95 3.89 4.44 -14.49
C ASP A 95 4.94 3.34 -14.74
N PRO A 96 4.54 2.08 -15.02
CA PRO A 96 5.48 1.00 -15.33
C PRO A 96 6.28 1.24 -16.61
N GLU A 97 5.79 2.06 -17.55
CA GLU A 97 6.55 2.52 -18.70
C GLU A 97 7.32 3.78 -18.32
N GLU A 98 8.55 3.59 -17.81
CA GLU A 98 9.39 4.68 -17.32
C GLU A 98 9.62 5.77 -18.38
N SER A 99 9.66 5.39 -19.67
CA SER A 99 9.85 6.34 -20.77
C SER A 99 8.67 7.31 -20.94
N SER A 100 7.48 6.96 -20.45
CA SER A 100 6.28 7.80 -20.49
C SER A 100 6.18 8.75 -19.29
N VAL A 101 6.96 8.55 -18.21
CA VAL A 101 6.86 9.37 -17.00
C VAL A 101 7.35 10.78 -17.28
N GLY A 102 6.46 11.76 -17.13
CA GLY A 102 6.77 13.17 -17.42
C GLY A 102 6.88 13.47 -18.91
N ASP A 103 6.53 12.52 -19.77
CA ASP A 103 6.49 12.73 -21.21
C ASP A 103 5.21 13.48 -21.59
N ILE A 104 5.37 14.67 -22.18
CA ILE A 104 4.26 15.60 -22.54
C ILE A 104 4.03 15.57 -24.07
N VAL A 105 4.70 14.67 -24.79
CA VAL A 105 4.66 14.61 -26.26
C VAL A 105 3.41 13.97 -26.85
#